data_AF-A0A0Q9R7M5-F1
#
_entry.id   AF-A0A0Q9R7M5-F1
#
_cell.length_a   1.000
_cell.length_b   1.000
_cell.length_c   1.000
_cell.angle_alpha   90.00
_cell.angle_beta   90.00
_cell.angle_gamma   90.00
#
_symmetry.space_group_name_H-M   'P 1'
#
loop_
_entity.id
_entity.type
_entity.pdbx_description
1 polymer ?
#
loop_
_entity_poly.entity_id
_entity_poly.type
_entity_poly.pdbx_seq_one_letter_code
_entity_poly.pdbx_strand_id
1 'polypeptide(L)'
;MSQSEGKESQLTGGKRIVFLGDSITDEGTFITYLDTYFELHTPDIPFTFINLGISSETASGLTEADHPFPRPCIHDRLARALQESNPDWVVLGYGMNDGIYAPFSVERFLAYQNGMLTAIRMVHQSGAKSIVITPPPFDPESMNANVLLPDGQKDYSYKEPYARYNDVIRYYANWLLTLDSTADEVVNIYDPLLQHREQERDNNPGYRSGDGIHPNADGHWVIAKTLLSRLFHITLEQMPDFVEQPDKSPLFQLILQRQQLLGSAWKEHVGHTNPSKKEALPLEAALRKDEEITKQIRMIAVKSQ
;
A
#
# COMPACT_ATOMS: atom_id res chain seq x y z
N MET A 1 37.08 -12.33 6.70
CA MET A 1 37.22 -10.85 6.61
C MET A 1 36.39 -10.41 5.42
N SER A 2 35.24 -9.73 5.52
CA SER A 2 34.48 -9.17 6.64
C SER A 2 33.00 -9.45 6.37
N GLN A 3 32.26 -9.95 7.37
CA GLN A 3 30.81 -9.87 7.37
C GLN A 3 30.45 -8.40 7.64
N SER A 4 29.72 -7.76 6.73
CA SER A 4 29.10 -6.47 6.98
C SER A 4 27.80 -6.71 7.73
N GLU A 5 27.88 -6.76 9.06
CA GLU A 5 26.73 -6.63 9.93
C GLU A 5 26.12 -5.24 9.71
N GLY A 6 25.01 -5.18 8.98
CA GLY A 6 24.17 -3.98 8.94
C GLY A 6 23.75 -3.64 10.37
N LYS A 7 23.85 -2.36 10.74
CA LYS A 7 23.37 -1.87 12.04
C LYS A 7 21.86 -2.15 12.15
N GLU A 8 21.50 -3.28 12.73
CA GLU A 8 20.14 -3.52 13.23
C GLU A 8 19.87 -2.49 14.31
N SER A 9 19.02 -1.50 13.97
CA SER A 9 18.34 -0.70 14.98
C SER A 9 17.65 -1.67 15.93
N GLN A 10 17.97 -1.62 17.23
CA GLN A 10 17.29 -2.45 18.24
C GLN A 10 15.81 -2.07 18.24
N LEU A 11 15.00 -2.82 17.48
CA LEU A 11 13.54 -2.69 17.46
C LEU A 11 13.03 -3.17 18.82
N THR A 12 12.89 -2.25 19.78
CA THR A 12 12.36 -2.58 21.11
C THR A 12 10.85 -2.39 21.12
N GLY A 13 10.10 -3.49 21.25
CA GLY A 13 8.64 -3.50 21.34
C GLY A 13 7.95 -3.62 19.98
N GLY A 14 7.07 -4.62 19.85
CA GLY A 14 6.24 -4.82 18.67
C GLY A 14 5.27 -3.67 18.42
N LYS A 15 4.62 -3.68 17.25
CA LYS A 15 3.71 -2.61 16.80
C LYS A 15 2.52 -3.17 16.05
N ARG A 16 1.35 -2.57 16.26
CA ARG A 16 0.18 -2.71 15.39
C ARG A 16 0.23 -1.63 14.32
N ILE A 17 0.45 -2.05 13.08
CA ILE A 17 0.58 -1.18 11.91
C ILE A 17 -0.60 -1.43 10.99
N VAL A 18 -1.42 -0.39 10.81
CA VAL A 18 -2.62 -0.43 9.96
C VAL A 18 -2.31 0.26 8.64
N PHE A 19 -2.66 -0.39 7.53
CA PHE A 19 -2.51 0.16 6.19
C PHE A 19 -3.89 0.56 5.66
N LEU A 20 -4.04 1.84 5.33
CA LEU A 20 -5.23 2.42 4.72
C LEU A 20 -4.83 2.96 3.35
N GLY A 21 -5.53 2.53 2.31
CA GLY A 21 -5.25 2.92 0.95
C GLY A 21 -6.27 2.34 -0.02
N ASP A 22 -5.97 2.48 -1.30
CA ASP A 22 -6.80 2.01 -2.39
C ASP A 22 -6.54 0.53 -2.76
N SER A 23 -6.76 0.16 -4.02
CA SER A 23 -6.57 -1.20 -4.54
C SER A 23 -5.15 -1.73 -4.41
N ILE A 24 -4.13 -0.88 -4.47
CA ILE A 24 -2.73 -1.29 -4.31
C ILE A 24 -2.47 -1.74 -2.86
N THR A 25 -3.12 -1.09 -1.90
CA THR A 25 -3.09 -1.51 -0.49
C THR A 25 -3.95 -2.73 -0.26
N ASP A 26 -5.16 -2.77 -0.84
CA ASP A 26 -6.09 -3.89 -0.74
C ASP A 26 -5.48 -5.22 -1.23
N GLU A 27 -4.73 -5.20 -2.33
CA GLU A 27 -3.98 -6.36 -2.82
C GLU A 27 -3.00 -6.91 -1.78
N GLY A 28 -2.29 -6.01 -1.09
CA GLY A 28 -1.52 -6.34 0.11
C GLY A 28 -0.18 -7.05 -0.11
N THR A 29 0.27 -7.24 -1.35
CA THR A 29 1.53 -7.95 -1.66
C THR A 29 2.74 -7.33 -0.95
N PHE A 30 2.86 -5.99 -0.92
CA PHE A 30 3.96 -5.33 -0.20
C PHE A 30 3.86 -5.51 1.33
N ILE A 31 2.65 -5.62 1.88
CA ILE A 31 2.43 -5.87 3.31
C ILE A 31 2.86 -7.30 3.64
N THR A 32 2.55 -8.26 2.78
CA THR A 32 3.00 -9.65 2.90
C THR A 32 4.52 -9.75 2.86
N TYR A 33 5.22 -8.96 2.03
CA TYR A 33 6.69 -8.91 2.04
C TYR A 33 7.26 -8.36 3.34
N LEU A 34 6.68 -7.30 3.90
CA LEU A 34 7.07 -6.77 5.21
C LEU A 34 6.88 -7.85 6.29
N ASP A 35 5.71 -8.45 6.34
CA ASP A 35 5.35 -9.47 7.32
C ASP A 35 6.30 -10.69 7.25
N THR A 36 6.56 -11.18 6.02
CA THR A 36 7.52 -12.28 5.78
C THR A 36 8.92 -11.92 6.25
N TYR A 37 9.37 -10.69 6.02
CA TYR A 37 10.66 -10.23 6.50
C TYR A 37 10.75 -10.31 8.03
N PHE A 38 9.77 -9.76 8.75
CA PHE A 38 9.81 -9.73 10.22
C PHE A 38 9.63 -11.11 10.86
N GLU A 39 8.81 -11.98 10.28
CA GLU A 39 8.68 -13.38 10.75
C GLU A 39 9.99 -14.18 10.57
N LEU A 40 10.81 -13.85 9.57
CA LEU A 40 12.11 -14.51 9.36
C LEU A 40 13.21 -13.97 10.28
N HIS A 41 13.29 -12.65 10.44
CA HIS A 41 14.46 -12.00 11.03
C HIS A 41 14.24 -11.59 12.49
N THR A 42 12.98 -11.32 12.89
CA THR A 42 12.67 -10.88 14.25
C THR A 42 11.39 -11.55 14.79
N PRO A 43 11.29 -12.89 14.80
CA PRO A 43 10.07 -13.62 15.18
C PRO A 43 9.61 -13.38 16.63
N ASP A 44 10.52 -12.91 17.50
CA ASP A 44 10.22 -12.62 18.90
C ASP A 44 9.64 -11.21 19.13
N ILE A 45 9.65 -10.35 18.10
CA ILE A 45 9.08 -9.00 18.18
C ILE A 45 7.66 -9.04 17.59
N PRO A 46 6.61 -8.75 18.39
CA PRO A 46 5.23 -8.91 17.95
C PRO A 46 4.77 -7.77 17.04
N PHE A 47 5.18 -7.79 15.78
CA PHE A 47 4.57 -6.94 14.76
C PHE A 47 3.22 -7.51 14.31
N THR A 48 2.23 -6.63 14.15
CA THR A 48 0.93 -6.96 13.60
C THR A 48 0.65 -6.03 12.44
N PHE A 49 0.56 -6.59 11.23
CA PHE A 49 0.22 -5.85 10.03
C PHE A 49 -1.26 -6.06 9.71
N ILE A 50 -2.04 -4.97 9.69
CA ILE A 50 -3.48 -5.01 9.43
C ILE A 50 -3.74 -4.29 8.10
N ASN A 51 -4.06 -5.08 7.07
CA ASN A 51 -4.48 -4.54 5.79
C ASN A 51 -5.96 -4.12 5.84
N LEU A 52 -6.19 -2.80 5.76
CA LEU A 52 -7.51 -2.19 5.67
C LEU A 52 -7.64 -1.36 4.38
N GLY A 53 -6.89 -1.69 3.32
CA GLY A 53 -7.06 -1.08 2.00
C GLY A 53 -8.41 -1.44 1.37
N ILE A 54 -9.06 -0.49 0.71
CA ILE A 54 -10.32 -0.72 0.00
C ILE A 54 -10.11 -0.37 -1.47
N SER A 55 -10.30 -1.34 -2.36
CA SER A 55 -10.27 -1.09 -3.80
C SER A 55 -11.12 0.11 -4.21
N SER A 56 -10.60 0.91 -5.15
CA SER A 56 -11.21 2.15 -5.66
C SER A 56 -11.32 3.33 -4.69
N GLU A 57 -10.87 3.19 -3.43
CA GLU A 57 -11.03 4.22 -2.40
C GLU A 57 -10.22 5.49 -2.70
N THR A 58 -10.75 6.62 -2.23
CA THR A 58 -10.14 7.94 -2.32
C THR A 58 -10.01 8.57 -0.93
N ALA A 59 -9.11 9.54 -0.80
CA ALA A 59 -9.10 10.50 0.30
C ALA A 59 -9.96 11.74 -0.01
N SER A 60 -10.05 12.10 -1.29
CA SER A 60 -10.77 13.28 -1.79
C SER A 60 -12.30 13.15 -1.74
N GLY A 61 -12.83 11.93 -1.74
CA GLY A 61 -14.26 11.67 -1.85
C GLY A 61 -14.82 11.90 -3.27
N LEU A 62 -13.96 12.07 -4.27
CA LEU A 62 -14.36 12.32 -5.66
C LEU A 62 -14.66 11.02 -6.41
N THR A 63 -15.41 11.14 -7.51
CA THR A 63 -15.75 10.02 -8.39
C THR A 63 -15.89 10.50 -9.84
N GLU A 64 -15.40 9.71 -10.80
CA GLU A 64 -15.59 9.91 -12.23
C GLU A 64 -17.07 9.74 -12.60
N ALA A 65 -17.53 10.43 -13.64
CA ALA A 65 -18.91 10.32 -14.10
C ALA A 65 -19.28 8.91 -14.61
N ASP A 66 -18.32 8.16 -15.15
CA ASP A 66 -18.49 6.81 -15.71
C ASP A 66 -18.11 5.69 -14.74
N HIS A 67 -17.74 6.01 -13.49
CA HIS A 67 -17.45 5.00 -12.49
C HIS A 67 -18.75 4.21 -12.15
N PRO A 68 -18.71 2.87 -12.06
CA PRO A 68 -19.92 2.05 -11.90
C PRO A 68 -20.70 2.29 -10.59
N PHE A 69 -20.09 2.97 -9.62
CA PHE A 69 -20.67 3.35 -8.33
C PHE A 69 -19.88 4.54 -7.75
N PRO A 70 -20.42 5.30 -6.77
CA PRO A 70 -19.62 6.28 -6.03
C PRO A 70 -18.38 5.62 -5.44
N ARG A 71 -17.18 6.14 -5.73
CA ARG A 71 -15.94 5.61 -5.16
C ARG A 71 -16.05 5.65 -3.63
N PRO A 72 -15.59 4.60 -2.94
CA PRO A 72 -15.49 4.64 -1.49
C PRO A 72 -14.57 5.79 -1.06
N CYS A 73 -14.83 6.34 0.12
CA CYS A 73 -14.01 7.38 0.72
C CYS A 73 -13.56 6.93 2.11
N ILE A 74 -12.27 7.10 2.40
CA ILE A 74 -11.72 6.71 3.70
C ILE A 74 -12.46 7.38 4.88
N HIS A 75 -12.95 8.60 4.69
CA HIS A 75 -13.65 9.36 5.72
C HIS A 75 -14.99 8.75 6.16
N ASP A 76 -15.59 7.87 5.36
CA ASP A 76 -16.82 7.15 5.73
C ASP A 76 -16.59 6.08 6.81
N ARG A 77 -15.33 5.67 6.98
CA ARG A 77 -14.96 4.54 7.86
C ARG A 77 -13.77 4.81 8.77
N LEU A 78 -13.02 5.89 8.58
CA LEU A 78 -11.75 6.13 9.29
C LEU A 78 -11.88 6.06 10.81
N ALA A 79 -12.90 6.69 11.39
CA ALA A 79 -13.12 6.66 12.83
C ALA A 79 -13.31 5.22 13.36
N ARG A 80 -14.13 4.41 12.69
CA ARG A 80 -14.34 2.99 13.04
C ARG A 80 -13.06 2.18 12.82
N ALA A 81 -12.36 2.41 11.71
CA ALA A 81 -11.09 1.74 11.42
C ALA A 81 -10.08 1.96 12.55
N LEU A 82 -9.88 3.20 13.00
CA LEU A 82 -8.95 3.54 14.09
C LEU A 82 -9.41 2.95 15.43
N GLN A 83 -10.71 3.05 15.75
CA GLN A 83 -11.26 2.53 16.99
C GLN A 83 -11.13 1.01 17.11
N GLU A 84 -11.53 0.27 16.07
CA GLU A 84 -11.56 -1.20 16.09
C GLU A 84 -10.15 -1.81 15.99
N SER A 85 -9.25 -1.18 15.22
CA SER A 85 -7.91 -1.71 15.00
C SER A 85 -6.88 -1.27 16.06
N ASN A 86 -7.13 -0.17 16.77
CA ASN A 86 -6.25 0.41 17.80
C ASN A 86 -4.76 0.41 17.39
N PRO A 87 -4.39 1.16 16.34
CA PRO A 87 -3.04 1.13 15.77
C PRO A 87 -2.02 1.90 16.62
N ASP A 88 -0.77 1.45 16.57
CA ASP A 88 0.38 2.29 16.94
C ASP A 88 0.71 3.22 15.77
N TRP A 89 0.79 2.66 14.55
CA TRP A 89 1.12 3.38 13.32
C TRP A 89 0.03 3.16 12.27
N VAL A 90 -0.27 4.21 11.49
CA VAL A 90 -1.19 4.15 10.36
C VAL A 90 -0.46 4.62 9.11
N VAL A 91 -0.37 3.74 8.12
CA VAL A 91 0.17 4.03 6.79
C VAL A 91 -0.98 4.47 5.88
N LEU A 92 -0.91 5.70 5.36
CA LEU A 92 -1.89 6.32 4.47
C LEU A 92 -1.33 6.35 3.04
N GLY A 93 -1.90 5.54 2.14
CA GLY A 93 -1.52 5.44 0.73
C GLY A 93 -2.67 5.78 -0.21
N TYR A 94 -2.81 7.08 -0.54
CA TYR A 94 -3.84 7.60 -1.45
C TYR A 94 -3.25 8.58 -2.47
N GLY A 95 -3.93 8.76 -3.60
CA GLY A 95 -3.55 9.71 -4.64
C GLY A 95 -3.80 9.21 -6.06
N MET A 96 -3.74 7.89 -6.29
CA MET A 96 -3.92 7.31 -7.64
C MET A 96 -5.34 7.55 -8.16
N ASN A 97 -6.36 7.31 -7.34
CA ASN A 97 -7.75 7.54 -7.71
C ASN A 97 -8.19 9.00 -7.54
N ASP A 98 -7.53 9.77 -6.69
CA ASP A 98 -7.97 11.12 -6.26
C ASP A 98 -7.87 12.20 -7.36
N GLY A 99 -7.03 11.97 -8.37
CA GLY A 99 -6.99 12.81 -9.57
C GLY A 99 -8.09 12.47 -10.59
N ILE A 100 -8.86 11.39 -10.37
CA ILE A 100 -9.97 10.97 -11.23
C ILE A 100 -9.49 10.70 -12.67
N TYR A 101 -8.22 10.29 -12.80
CA TYR A 101 -7.54 9.99 -14.07
C TYR A 101 -7.57 11.14 -15.09
N ALA A 102 -7.88 12.36 -14.65
CA ALA A 102 -8.04 13.55 -15.48
C ALA A 102 -6.78 14.45 -15.42
N PRO A 103 -6.65 15.44 -16.32
CA PRO A 103 -5.64 16.49 -16.22
C PRO A 103 -5.66 17.19 -14.86
N PHE A 104 -4.57 17.84 -14.48
CA PHE A 104 -4.50 18.53 -13.19
C PHE A 104 -5.63 19.58 -13.06
N SER A 105 -6.24 19.62 -11.88
CA SER A 105 -7.20 20.66 -11.51
C SER A 105 -6.93 21.10 -10.09
N VAL A 106 -6.92 22.42 -9.86
CA VAL A 106 -6.79 23.00 -8.52
C VAL A 106 -7.90 22.51 -7.60
N GLU A 107 -9.13 22.36 -8.11
CA GLU A 107 -10.26 21.90 -7.32
C GLU A 107 -10.09 20.46 -6.83
N ARG A 108 -9.72 19.53 -7.74
CA ARG A 108 -9.47 18.13 -7.37
C ARG A 108 -8.30 18.00 -6.43
N PHE A 109 -7.25 18.79 -6.67
CA PHE A 109 -6.08 18.81 -5.81
C PHE A 109 -6.44 19.33 -4.41
N LEU A 110 -7.20 20.42 -4.28
CA LEU A 110 -7.67 20.92 -2.98
C LEU A 110 -8.52 19.87 -2.23
N ALA A 111 -9.40 19.15 -2.93
CA ALA A 111 -10.17 18.06 -2.32
C ALA A 111 -9.26 16.95 -1.78
N TYR A 112 -8.28 16.53 -2.57
CA TYR A 112 -7.26 15.56 -2.14
C TYR A 112 -6.44 16.06 -0.94
N GLN A 113 -5.99 17.32 -0.97
CA GLN A 113 -5.24 17.92 0.13
C GLN A 113 -6.04 17.92 1.43
N ASN A 114 -7.30 18.37 1.36
CA ASN A 114 -8.20 18.39 2.52
C ASN A 114 -8.46 16.99 3.07
N GLY A 115 -8.63 15.99 2.20
CA GLY A 115 -8.82 14.59 2.58
C GLY A 115 -7.61 14.04 3.34
N MET A 116 -6.42 14.17 2.76
CA MET A 116 -5.17 13.70 3.38
C MET A 116 -4.88 14.41 4.71
N LEU A 117 -4.99 15.73 4.77
CA LEU A 117 -4.77 16.49 6.01
C LEU A 117 -5.80 16.13 7.09
N THR A 118 -7.05 15.88 6.71
CA THR A 118 -8.08 15.42 7.64
C THR A 118 -7.79 14.01 8.15
N ALA A 119 -7.32 13.11 7.29
CA ALA A 119 -6.97 11.75 7.67
C ALA A 119 -5.80 11.74 8.67
N ILE A 120 -4.72 12.49 8.38
CA ILE A 120 -3.57 12.66 9.29
C ILE A 120 -4.03 13.16 10.66
N ARG A 121 -4.85 14.22 10.69
CA ARG A 121 -5.37 14.78 11.95
C ARG A 121 -6.17 13.74 12.76
N MET A 122 -7.00 12.94 12.09
CA MET A 122 -7.80 11.90 12.77
C MET A 122 -6.94 10.78 13.32
N VAL A 123 -5.87 10.38 12.60
CA VAL A 123 -4.87 9.42 13.08
C VAL A 123 -4.17 9.95 14.35
N HIS A 124 -3.73 11.20 14.35
CA HIS A 124 -3.14 11.82 15.55
C HIS A 124 -4.11 11.87 16.73
N GLN A 125 -5.38 12.17 16.46
CA GLN A 125 -6.44 12.20 17.49
C GLN A 125 -6.71 10.82 18.10
N SER A 126 -6.43 9.73 17.39
CA SER A 126 -6.51 8.37 17.96
C SER A 126 -5.26 8.00 18.77
N GLY A 127 -4.24 8.86 18.83
CA GLY A 127 -2.96 8.61 19.51
C GLY A 127 -1.96 7.80 18.69
N ALA A 128 -2.27 7.49 17.43
CA ALA A 128 -1.39 6.75 16.53
C ALA A 128 -0.47 7.71 15.76
N LYS A 129 0.67 7.19 15.28
CA LYS A 129 1.52 7.90 14.33
C LYS A 129 0.99 7.80 12.92
N SER A 130 0.99 8.90 12.20
CA SER A 130 0.64 8.99 10.79
C SER A 130 1.88 8.84 9.91
N ILE A 131 1.86 7.85 9.03
CA ILE A 131 2.89 7.62 8.02
C ILE A 131 2.22 7.81 6.67
N VAL A 132 2.67 8.80 5.91
CA VAL A 132 2.14 9.07 4.57
C VAL A 132 3.07 8.44 3.55
N ILE A 133 2.54 7.68 2.60
CA ILE A 133 3.31 7.19 1.45
C ILE A 133 2.83 7.91 0.19
N THR A 134 3.75 8.30 -0.69
CA THR A 134 3.38 8.88 -1.99
C THR A 134 2.63 7.84 -2.83
N PRO A 135 1.72 8.22 -3.75
CA PRO A 135 1.17 7.26 -4.71
C PRO A 135 2.28 6.68 -5.61
N PRO A 136 2.16 5.43 -6.10
CA PRO A 136 3.08 4.90 -7.10
C PRO A 136 2.93 5.67 -8.43
N PRO A 137 3.94 5.67 -9.32
CA PRO A 137 3.84 6.35 -10.60
C PRO A 137 2.80 5.68 -11.49
N PHE A 138 1.98 6.49 -12.17
CA PHE A 138 1.15 6.02 -13.26
C PHE A 138 2.03 5.75 -14.48
N ASP A 139 1.75 4.67 -15.20
CA ASP A 139 2.58 4.22 -16.31
C ASP A 139 1.76 4.04 -17.60
N PRO A 140 1.62 5.09 -18.42
CA PRO A 140 0.85 5.03 -19.64
C PRO A 140 1.42 4.01 -20.65
N GLU A 141 2.74 3.78 -20.61
CA GLU A 141 3.39 2.80 -21.50
C GLU A 141 2.97 1.37 -21.18
N SER A 142 2.52 1.08 -19.96
CA SER A 142 1.98 -0.24 -19.61
C SER A 142 0.55 -0.46 -20.06
N MET A 143 -0.17 0.61 -20.38
CA MET A 143 -1.56 0.55 -20.83
C MET A 143 -1.68 0.30 -22.34
N ASN A 144 -2.90 -0.02 -22.77
CA ASN A 144 -3.25 0.03 -24.18
C ASN A 144 -3.28 1.49 -24.65
N ALA A 145 -2.41 1.88 -25.58
CA ALA A 145 -2.33 3.26 -26.07
C ALA A 145 -3.67 3.79 -26.62
N ASN A 146 -4.56 2.92 -27.11
CA ASN A 146 -5.86 3.33 -27.64
C ASN A 146 -6.85 3.80 -26.58
N VAL A 147 -6.61 3.54 -25.29
CA VAL A 147 -7.47 4.02 -24.21
C VAL A 147 -6.97 5.32 -23.58
N LEU A 148 -5.75 5.76 -23.91
CA LEU A 148 -5.19 6.98 -23.35
C LEU A 148 -5.76 8.21 -24.06
N LEU A 149 -6.39 9.08 -23.28
CA LEU A 149 -7.04 10.28 -23.80
C LEU A 149 -6.09 11.49 -23.79
N PRO A 150 -6.11 12.34 -24.84
CA PRO A 150 -5.37 13.60 -24.83
C PRO A 150 -5.99 14.59 -23.83
N ASP A 151 -5.37 15.76 -23.66
CA ASP A 151 -5.95 16.85 -22.86
C ASP A 151 -7.24 17.40 -23.52
N GLY A 152 -8.09 18.05 -22.73
CA GLY A 152 -9.32 18.71 -23.18
C GLY A 152 -10.50 17.79 -23.48
N GLN A 153 -10.43 16.50 -23.10
CA GLN A 153 -11.60 15.63 -23.15
C GLN A 153 -12.59 15.98 -22.06
N LYS A 154 -13.86 15.67 -22.31
CA LYS A 154 -14.95 15.98 -21.38
C LYS A 154 -14.86 15.13 -20.11
N ASP A 155 -14.62 13.83 -20.28
CA ASP A 155 -14.64 12.83 -19.23
C ASP A 155 -13.35 12.00 -19.31
N TYR A 156 -12.84 11.58 -18.16
CA TYR A 156 -11.67 10.70 -18.00
C TYR A 156 -11.97 9.67 -16.94
N SER A 157 -11.34 8.49 -17.03
CA SER A 157 -11.51 7.46 -16.01
C SER A 157 -10.34 6.49 -15.95
N TYR A 158 -10.37 5.56 -14.98
CA TYR A 158 -9.36 4.51 -14.88
C TYR A 158 -9.31 3.60 -16.13
N LYS A 159 -10.39 3.57 -16.92
CA LYS A 159 -10.45 2.82 -18.19
C LYS A 159 -9.91 3.65 -19.35
N GLU A 160 -10.19 4.95 -19.35
CA GLU A 160 -9.77 5.89 -20.38
C GLU A 160 -9.04 7.09 -19.74
N PRO A 161 -7.82 6.88 -19.22
CA PRO A 161 -7.15 7.90 -18.43
C PRO A 161 -6.47 8.94 -19.30
N TYR A 162 -6.22 10.10 -18.72
CA TYR A 162 -5.41 11.14 -19.34
C TYR A 162 -4.00 10.60 -19.64
N ALA A 163 -3.54 10.75 -20.89
CA ALA A 163 -2.27 10.22 -21.35
C ALA A 163 -1.05 10.69 -20.54
N ARG A 164 -1.14 11.87 -19.91
CA ARG A 164 -0.08 12.41 -19.04
C ARG A 164 -0.48 12.41 -17.57
N TYR A 165 -1.34 11.48 -17.14
CA TYR A 165 -1.79 11.41 -15.75
C TYR A 165 -0.63 11.23 -14.75
N ASN A 166 0.49 10.63 -15.16
CA ASN A 166 1.68 10.55 -14.32
C ASN A 166 2.24 11.93 -13.91
N ASP A 167 2.02 12.99 -14.69
CA ASP A 167 2.40 14.36 -14.29
C ASP A 167 1.54 14.85 -13.12
N VAL A 168 0.26 14.46 -13.06
CA VAL A 168 -0.64 14.75 -11.93
C VAL A 168 -0.21 13.97 -10.70
N ILE A 169 0.07 12.67 -10.85
CA ILE A 169 0.56 11.82 -9.76
C ILE A 169 1.89 12.35 -9.20
N ARG A 170 2.82 12.77 -10.06
CA ARG A 170 4.08 13.41 -9.63
C ARG A 170 3.81 14.68 -8.83
N TYR A 171 2.87 15.50 -9.28
CA TYR A 171 2.50 16.73 -8.57
C TYR A 171 1.92 16.41 -7.18
N TYR A 172 1.06 15.40 -7.07
CA TYR A 172 0.48 14.96 -5.80
C TYR A 172 1.55 14.38 -4.88
N ALA A 173 2.45 13.54 -5.39
CA ALA A 173 3.59 13.00 -4.66
C ALA A 173 4.48 14.12 -4.11
N ASN A 174 4.88 15.09 -4.96
CA ASN A 174 5.69 16.23 -4.54
C ASN A 174 5.04 17.03 -3.42
N TRP A 175 3.72 17.23 -3.47
CA TRP A 175 3.02 17.89 -2.38
C TRP A 175 3.03 17.07 -1.09
N LEU A 176 2.78 15.77 -1.14
CA LEU A 176 2.85 14.91 0.06
C LEU A 176 4.23 14.98 0.70
N LEU A 177 5.31 15.04 -0.08
CA LEU A 177 6.67 15.18 0.44
C LEU A 177 6.90 16.47 1.25
N THR A 178 6.05 17.49 1.09
CA THR A 178 6.08 18.71 1.92
C THR A 178 5.38 18.57 3.27
N LEU A 179 4.77 17.42 3.55
CA LEU A 179 4.03 17.15 4.79
C LEU A 179 4.91 16.55 5.89
N ASP A 180 6.24 16.60 5.77
CA ASP A 180 7.18 16.09 6.78
C ASP A 180 7.05 16.77 8.16
N SER A 181 6.54 18.00 8.21
CA SER A 181 6.17 18.69 9.45
C SER A 181 4.72 18.48 9.89
N THR A 182 3.91 17.78 9.09
CA THR A 182 2.47 17.57 9.32
C THR A 182 2.16 16.12 9.68
N ALA A 183 2.74 15.15 8.99
CA ALA A 183 2.71 13.73 9.35
C ALA A 183 3.91 13.38 10.25
N ASP A 184 3.90 12.21 10.88
CA ASP A 184 5.06 11.75 11.66
C ASP A 184 6.20 11.28 10.75
N GLU A 185 5.86 10.70 9.60
CA GLU A 185 6.79 10.33 8.53
C GLU A 185 6.13 10.49 7.16
N VAL A 186 6.93 10.89 6.17
CA VAL A 186 6.55 10.82 4.75
C VAL A 186 7.55 9.96 4.00
N VAL A 187 7.06 8.90 3.36
CA VAL A 187 7.87 7.93 2.62
C VAL A 187 7.63 8.09 1.12
N ASN A 188 8.69 8.47 0.41
CA ASN A 188 8.69 8.54 -1.05
C ASN A 188 8.83 7.14 -1.65
N ILE A 189 7.72 6.58 -2.15
CA ILE A 189 7.75 5.36 -2.98
C ILE A 189 7.65 5.67 -4.47
N TYR A 190 7.28 6.90 -4.85
CA TYR A 190 7.13 7.31 -6.25
C TYR A 190 8.46 7.23 -7.00
N ASP A 191 9.50 7.87 -6.48
CA ASP A 191 10.80 7.92 -7.17
C ASP A 191 11.50 6.55 -7.25
N PRO A 192 11.56 5.74 -6.17
CA PRO A 192 12.12 4.39 -6.26
C PRO A 192 11.40 3.50 -7.26
N LEU A 193 10.07 3.56 -7.33
CA LEU A 193 9.28 2.79 -8.31
C LEU A 193 9.50 3.28 -9.74
N LEU A 194 9.56 4.60 -9.93
CA LEU A 194 9.86 5.20 -11.22
C LEU A 194 11.23 4.74 -11.70
N GLN A 195 12.25 4.85 -10.84
CA GLN A 195 13.61 4.41 -11.15
C GLN A 195 13.68 2.91 -11.48
N HIS A 196 13.04 2.06 -10.67
CA HIS A 196 12.98 0.62 -10.90
C HIS A 196 12.41 0.31 -12.29
N ARG A 197 11.28 0.91 -12.63
CA ARG A 197 10.63 0.71 -13.94
C ARG A 197 11.52 1.12 -15.10
N GLU A 198 12.18 2.28 -15.01
CA GLU A 198 13.08 2.72 -16.09
C GLU A 198 14.30 1.79 -16.23
N GLN A 199 14.84 1.27 -15.12
CA GLN A 199 15.92 0.27 -15.14
C GLN A 199 15.48 -1.07 -15.76
N GLU A 200 14.27 -1.53 -15.44
CA GLU A 200 13.71 -2.73 -16.07
C GLU A 200 13.52 -2.52 -17.59
N ARG A 201 13.15 -1.31 -18.02
CA ARG A 201 13.01 -0.96 -19.44
C ARG A 201 14.33 -0.85 -20.19
N ASP A 202 15.39 -0.37 -19.54
CA ASP A 202 16.73 -0.36 -20.11
C ASP A 202 17.21 -1.78 -20.47
N ASN A 203 16.85 -2.77 -19.64
CA ASN A 203 17.19 -4.18 -19.87
C ASN A 203 16.18 -4.91 -20.78
N ASN A 204 14.90 -4.55 -20.67
CA ASN A 204 13.79 -5.13 -21.41
C ASN A 204 12.81 -4.03 -21.84
N PRO A 205 12.94 -3.48 -23.07
CA PRO A 205 12.04 -2.43 -23.56
C PRO A 205 10.56 -2.80 -23.58
N GLY A 206 10.22 -4.09 -23.49
CA GLY A 206 8.85 -4.59 -23.39
C GLY A 206 8.29 -4.63 -21.96
N TYR A 207 9.06 -4.27 -20.93
CA TYR A 207 8.63 -4.33 -19.53
C TYR A 207 7.38 -3.48 -19.28
N ARG A 208 6.44 -4.10 -18.56
CA ARG A 208 5.16 -3.52 -18.16
C ARG A 208 5.07 -3.53 -16.63
N SER A 209 4.84 -2.38 -16.00
CA SER A 209 4.52 -2.26 -14.59
C SER A 209 3.03 -2.56 -14.37
N GLY A 210 2.70 -3.86 -14.34
CA GLY A 210 1.33 -4.37 -14.24
C GLY A 210 0.42 -3.82 -15.33
N ASP A 211 -0.71 -3.23 -14.93
CA ASP A 211 -1.68 -2.60 -15.82
C ASP A 211 -1.45 -1.08 -16.01
N GLY A 212 -0.33 -0.56 -15.52
CA GLY A 212 0.00 0.86 -15.50
C GLY A 212 -0.54 1.64 -14.31
N ILE A 213 -1.34 1.00 -13.45
CA ILE A 213 -1.89 1.54 -12.20
C ILE A 213 -1.39 0.71 -11.00
N HIS A 214 -1.51 -0.61 -11.11
CA HIS A 214 -1.13 -1.59 -10.09
C HIS A 214 0.26 -2.16 -10.39
N PRO A 215 1.28 -1.92 -9.54
CA PRO A 215 2.61 -2.49 -9.74
C PRO A 215 2.60 -4.03 -9.71
N ASN A 216 3.56 -4.64 -10.40
CA ASN A 216 3.82 -6.08 -10.27
C ASN A 216 4.47 -6.43 -8.93
N ALA A 217 4.72 -7.71 -8.68
CA ALA A 217 5.38 -8.23 -7.47
C ALA A 217 6.74 -7.56 -7.16
N ASP A 218 7.57 -7.33 -8.17
CA ASP A 218 8.85 -6.60 -8.06
C ASP A 218 8.63 -5.12 -7.65
N GLY A 219 7.62 -4.46 -8.21
CA GLY A 219 7.19 -3.14 -7.77
C GLY A 219 6.72 -3.13 -6.31
N HIS A 220 5.91 -4.11 -5.91
CA HIS A 220 5.51 -4.28 -4.51
C HIS A 220 6.71 -4.53 -3.59
N TRP A 221 7.76 -5.19 -4.07
CA TRP A 221 9.01 -5.32 -3.33
C TRP A 221 9.74 -4.00 -3.17
N VAL A 222 9.79 -3.14 -4.20
CA VAL A 222 10.36 -1.80 -4.09
C VAL A 222 9.63 -0.98 -3.01
N ILE A 223 8.30 -1.08 -2.92
CA ILE A 223 7.51 -0.45 -1.84
C ILE A 223 7.94 -1.00 -0.48
N ALA A 224 7.95 -2.32 -0.31
CA ALA A 224 8.32 -2.97 0.96
C ALA A 224 9.75 -2.61 1.39
N LYS A 225 10.73 -2.69 0.47
CA LYS A 225 12.14 -2.32 0.71
C LYS A 225 12.28 -0.86 1.12
N THR A 226 11.51 0.04 0.50
CA THR A 226 11.51 1.47 0.86
C THR A 226 10.97 1.68 2.28
N LEU A 227 9.89 1.00 2.65
CA LEU A 227 9.32 1.05 4.01
C LEU A 227 10.26 0.45 5.06
N LEU A 228 10.90 -0.69 4.78
CA LEU A 228 11.93 -1.29 5.63
C LEU A 228 13.06 -0.30 5.92
N SER A 229 13.57 0.35 4.87
CA SER A 229 14.67 1.30 4.98
C SER A 229 14.27 2.55 5.76
N ARG A 230 13.12 3.14 5.44
CA ARG A 230 12.71 4.43 5.99
C ARG A 230 12.16 4.35 7.41
N LEU A 231 11.36 3.34 7.71
CA LEU A 231 10.65 3.24 8.99
C LEU A 231 11.37 2.39 10.03
N PHE A 232 12.20 1.44 9.58
CA PHE A 232 12.85 0.47 10.46
C PHE A 232 14.37 0.47 10.34
N HIS A 233 14.94 1.32 9.48
CA HIS A 233 16.38 1.40 9.21
C HIS A 233 16.99 0.08 8.74
N ILE A 234 16.18 -0.77 8.09
CA ILE A 234 16.58 -2.05 7.54
C ILE A 234 16.90 -1.87 6.05
N THR A 235 18.14 -2.14 5.67
CA THR A 235 18.57 -2.10 4.27
C THR A 235 18.98 -3.48 3.82
N LEU A 236 18.43 -3.92 2.68
CA LEU A 236 18.71 -5.21 2.08
C LEU A 236 19.50 -5.02 0.79
N GLU A 237 20.70 -5.61 0.76
CA GLU A 237 21.57 -5.58 -0.40
C GLU A 237 21.07 -6.52 -1.50
N GLN A 238 20.53 -7.68 -1.11
CA GLN A 238 20.06 -8.72 -2.00
C GLN A 238 18.53 -8.85 -1.93
N MET A 239 17.93 -9.28 -3.04
CA MET A 239 16.52 -9.64 -3.07
C MET A 239 16.34 -10.98 -2.35
N PRO A 240 15.45 -11.09 -1.36
CA PRO A 240 15.23 -12.37 -0.68
C PRO A 240 14.58 -13.42 -1.58
N ASP A 241 14.87 -14.70 -1.34
CA ASP A 241 14.30 -15.83 -2.09
C ASP A 241 12.76 -15.82 -2.13
N PHE A 242 12.12 -15.37 -1.04
CA PHE A 242 10.66 -15.28 -0.97
C PHE A 242 10.06 -14.18 -1.86
N VAL A 243 10.89 -13.26 -2.36
CA VAL A 243 10.52 -12.24 -3.34
C VAL A 243 10.83 -12.74 -4.76
N GLU A 244 12.01 -13.34 -4.96
CA GLU A 244 12.42 -13.84 -6.28
C GLU A 244 11.58 -15.05 -6.74
N GLN A 245 11.23 -15.93 -5.81
CA GLN A 245 10.56 -17.21 -6.07
C GLN A 245 9.42 -17.42 -5.07
N PRO A 246 8.39 -16.54 -5.05
CA PRO A 246 7.35 -16.56 -4.03
C PRO A 246 6.57 -17.88 -4.00
N ASP A 247 6.34 -18.50 -5.16
CA ASP A 247 5.64 -19.80 -5.27
C ASP A 247 6.43 -20.96 -4.66
N LYS A 248 7.75 -20.82 -4.51
CA LYS A 248 8.63 -21.81 -3.90
C LYS A 248 8.90 -21.55 -2.44
N SER A 249 8.32 -20.51 -1.85
CA SER A 249 8.45 -20.18 -0.43
C SER A 249 7.17 -20.56 0.32
N PRO A 250 7.13 -21.74 1.00
CA PRO A 250 5.97 -22.13 1.80
C PRO A 250 5.63 -21.12 2.89
N LEU A 251 6.64 -20.44 3.44
CA LEU A 251 6.46 -19.39 4.43
C LEU A 251 5.71 -18.20 3.85
N PHE A 252 6.15 -17.67 2.71
CA PHE A 252 5.51 -16.53 2.06
C PHE A 252 4.07 -16.86 1.65
N GLN A 253 3.84 -18.03 1.07
CA GLN A 253 2.49 -18.45 0.67
C GLN A 253 1.54 -18.54 1.88
N LEU A 254 2.02 -19.04 3.01
CA LEU A 254 1.24 -19.14 4.23
C LEU A 254 0.95 -17.75 4.84
N ILE A 255 1.92 -16.84 4.81
CA ILE A 255 1.74 -15.45 5.26
C ILE A 255 0.79 -14.70 4.32
N LEU A 256 0.87 -14.91 3.01
CA LEU A 256 -0.06 -14.34 2.02
C LEU A 256 -1.49 -14.81 2.31
N GLN A 257 -1.68 -16.10 2.59
CA GLN A 257 -2.97 -16.65 3.01
C GLN A 257 -3.48 -16.02 4.30
N ARG A 258 -2.61 -15.83 5.31
CA ARG A 258 -2.95 -15.12 6.56
C ARG A 258 -3.42 -13.70 6.27
N GLN A 259 -2.69 -12.95 5.45
CA GLN A 259 -3.01 -11.57 5.10
C GLN A 259 -4.32 -11.45 4.33
N GLN A 260 -4.60 -12.36 3.39
CA GLN A 260 -5.87 -12.39 2.65
C GLN A 260 -7.07 -12.70 3.56
N LEU A 261 -6.91 -13.68 4.46
CA LEU A 261 -7.92 -14.05 5.46
C LEU A 261 -8.24 -12.87 6.37
N LEU A 262 -7.21 -12.30 7.01
CA LEU A 262 -7.36 -11.22 7.97
C LEU A 262 -7.83 -9.93 7.31
N GLY A 263 -7.26 -9.55 6.16
CA GLY A 263 -7.66 -8.35 5.44
C GLY A 263 -9.14 -8.37 5.07
N SER A 264 -9.65 -9.49 4.55
CA SER A 264 -11.07 -9.63 4.21
C SER A 264 -11.97 -9.50 5.44
N ALA A 265 -11.61 -10.16 6.55
CA ALA A 265 -12.37 -10.09 7.80
C ALA A 265 -12.34 -8.70 8.45
N TRP A 266 -11.19 -8.03 8.46
CA TRP A 266 -11.03 -6.68 9.00
C TRP A 266 -11.85 -5.65 8.20
N LYS A 267 -11.80 -5.71 6.87
CA LYS A 267 -12.54 -4.79 5.99
C LYS A 267 -14.05 -4.89 6.22
N GLU A 268 -14.60 -6.10 6.27
CA GLU A 268 -16.03 -6.30 6.51
C GLU A 268 -16.45 -5.97 7.95
N HIS A 269 -15.58 -6.23 8.94
CA HIS A 269 -15.83 -5.85 10.34
C HIS A 269 -15.89 -4.33 10.55
N VAL A 270 -14.95 -3.59 9.97
CA VAL A 270 -14.94 -2.11 10.02
C VAL A 270 -16.08 -1.51 9.17
N GLY A 271 -16.39 -2.17 8.06
CA GLY A 271 -17.40 -1.77 7.09
C GLY A 271 -16.91 -0.70 6.10
N HIS A 272 -17.29 -0.87 4.84
CA HIS A 272 -16.98 0.05 3.73
C HIS A 272 -18.14 0.14 2.73
N THR A 273 -18.09 1.15 1.87
CA THR A 273 -19.12 1.45 0.87
C THR A 273 -18.87 0.81 -0.50
N ASN A 274 -17.71 0.17 -0.73
CA ASN A 274 -17.47 -0.59 -1.96
C ASN A 274 -18.50 -1.74 -2.09
N PRO A 275 -19.30 -1.79 -3.18
CA PRO A 275 -20.32 -2.82 -3.37
C PRO A 275 -19.75 -4.21 -3.70
N SER A 276 -18.51 -4.29 -4.18
CA SER A 276 -17.82 -5.54 -4.52
C SER A 276 -17.24 -6.22 -3.27
N LYS A 277 -18.14 -6.69 -2.40
CA LYS A 277 -17.76 -7.39 -1.16
C LYS A 277 -17.32 -8.82 -1.45
N LYS A 278 -16.20 -9.22 -0.83
CA LYS A 278 -15.75 -10.62 -0.82
C LYS A 278 -16.36 -11.34 0.38
N GLU A 279 -16.57 -12.65 0.25
CA GLU A 279 -16.95 -13.46 1.40
C GLU A 279 -15.83 -13.41 2.45
N ALA A 280 -16.18 -13.09 3.68
CA ALA A 280 -15.24 -12.96 4.79
C ALA A 280 -15.80 -13.67 6.03
N LEU A 281 -14.91 -14.28 6.81
CA LEU A 281 -15.27 -14.77 8.13
C LEU A 281 -15.53 -13.57 9.07
N PRO A 282 -16.40 -13.70 10.07
CA PRO A 282 -16.44 -12.76 11.18
C PRO A 282 -15.04 -12.59 11.79
N LEU A 283 -14.68 -11.36 12.16
CA LEU A 283 -13.32 -11.04 12.61
C LEU A 283 -12.84 -11.95 13.74
N GLU A 284 -13.66 -12.23 14.74
CA GLU A 284 -13.31 -13.12 15.83
C GLU A 284 -12.94 -14.54 15.35
N ALA A 285 -13.66 -15.08 14.37
CA ALA A 285 -13.36 -16.39 13.79
C ALA A 285 -12.09 -16.37 12.93
N ALA A 286 -11.83 -15.27 12.21
CA ALA A 286 -10.59 -15.09 11.47
C ALA A 286 -9.37 -15.01 12.39
N LEU A 287 -9.47 -14.27 13.51
CA LEU A 287 -8.40 -14.16 14.51
C LEU A 287 -8.07 -15.51 15.17
N ARG A 288 -9.08 -16.36 15.45
CA ARG A 288 -8.81 -17.71 15.96
C ARG A 288 -8.05 -18.58 14.95
N LYS A 289 -8.39 -18.48 13.66
CA LYS A 289 -7.64 -19.18 12.59
C LYS A 289 -6.23 -18.62 12.43
N ASP A 290 -6.06 -17.32 12.61
CA ASP A 290 -4.74 -16.68 12.60
C ASP A 290 -3.80 -17.24 13.67
N GLU A 291 -4.30 -17.55 14.88
CA GLU A 291 -3.49 -18.21 15.90
C GLU A 291 -2.96 -19.58 15.45
N GLU A 292 -3.74 -20.33 14.66
CA GLU A 292 -3.32 -21.62 14.09
C GLU A 292 -2.28 -21.43 12.98
N ILE A 293 -2.49 -20.45 12.09
CA ILE A 293 -1.57 -20.13 11.00
C ILE A 293 -0.24 -19.61 11.56
N THR A 294 -0.28 -18.76 12.58
CA THR A 294 0.91 -18.21 13.25
C THR A 294 1.77 -19.31 13.88
N LYS A 295 1.16 -20.36 14.45
CA LYS A 295 1.91 -21.54 14.93
C LYS A 295 2.63 -22.25 13.77
N GLN A 296 1.98 -22.41 12.62
CA GLN A 296 2.57 -23.03 11.44
C GLN A 296 3.71 -22.18 10.86
N ILE A 297 3.53 -20.85 10.80
CA ILE A 297 4.56 -19.90 10.38
C ILE A 297 5.82 -20.07 11.24
N ARG A 298 5.68 -20.05 12.57
CA ARG A 298 6.82 -20.25 13.49
C ARG A 298 7.53 -21.58 13.27
N MET A 299 6.78 -22.65 13.02
CA MET A 299 7.36 -23.97 12.73
C MET A 299 8.15 -24.01 11.41
N ILE A 300 7.76 -23.22 10.41
CA ILE A 300 8.46 -23.13 9.12
C ILE A 300 9.68 -22.22 9.27
N ALA A 301 9.54 -21.05 9.88
CA ALA A 301 10.61 -20.08 10.05
C ALA A 301 11.82 -20.66 10.80
N VAL A 302 11.59 -21.44 11.87
CA VAL A 302 12.66 -22.12 12.62
C VAL A 302 13.43 -23.15 11.78
N LYS A 303 12.79 -23.75 10.76
CA LYS A 303 13.46 -24.73 9.88
C LYS A 303 14.24 -24.08 8.73
N SER A 304 14.00 -22.80 8.48
CA SER A 304 14.63 -22.01 7.42
C SER A 304 15.85 -21.22 7.89
N GLN A 305 16.12 -21.21 9.20
CA GLN A 305 17.35 -20.73 9.83
C GLN A 305 18.39 -21.85 9.94
#